data_AF-Q5F5F9-F1
#
_entry.id   AF-Q5F5F9-F1
#
_cell.length_a   1.000
_cell.length_b   1.000
_cell.length_c   1.000
_cell.angle_alpha   90.00
_cell.angle_beta   90.00
_cell.angle_gamma   90.00
#
_symmetry.space_group_name_H-M   'P 1'
#
loop_
_entity.id
_entity.type
_entity.pdbx_description
1 polymer ?
#
loop_
_entity_poly.entity_id
_entity_poly.type
_entity_poly.pdbx_seq_one_letter_code
_entity_poly.pdbx_strand_id
1 'polypeptide(L)' 'MKLIDFEGNLVKISLDKDELYIIQAIVGEIYSGVCVDCRDFEIIHGVEKNKVLLLDKELKKIYDTWDKC' A
#
# COMPACT_ATOMS: atom_id res chain seq x y z
N MET A 1 -7.53 -0.78 5.59
CA MET A 1 -7.80 -1.78 4.53
C MET A 1 -8.51 -2.98 5.15
N LYS A 2 -9.20 -3.82 4.38
CA LYS A 2 -9.78 -5.08 4.90
C LYS A 2 -9.52 -6.26 3.98
N LEU A 3 -9.05 -7.39 4.54
CA LEU A 3 -8.98 -8.67 3.83
C LEU A 3 -10.39 -9.20 3.57
N ILE A 4 -10.68 -9.53 2.31
CA ILE A 4 -11.95 -10.13 1.88
C ILE A 4 -11.81 -11.65 1.83
N ASP A 5 -10.78 -12.17 1.13
CA ASP A 5 -10.64 -13.61 0.87
C ASP A 5 -9.23 -14.00 0.38
N PHE A 6 -8.90 -15.29 0.53
CA PHE A 6 -7.78 -15.95 -0.15
C PHE A 6 -8.33 -17.05 -1.07
N GLU A 7 -8.07 -16.95 -2.38
CA GLU A 7 -8.55 -17.90 -3.38
C GLU A 7 -7.36 -18.46 -4.17
N GLY A 8 -6.79 -19.56 -3.68
CA GLY A 8 -5.60 -20.19 -4.26
C GLY A 8 -4.41 -19.22 -4.25
N ASN A 9 -3.98 -18.79 -5.44
CA ASN A 9 -2.88 -17.82 -5.61
C ASN A 9 -3.36 -16.37 -5.69
N LEU A 10 -4.55 -16.06 -5.17
CA LEU A 10 -5.12 -14.72 -5.18
C LEU A 10 -5.47 -14.26 -3.76
N VAL A 11 -5.24 -12.98 -3.50
CA VAL A 11 -5.74 -12.29 -2.33
C VAL A 11 -6.72 -11.19 -2.76
N LYS A 12 -7.89 -11.16 -2.13
CA LYS A 12 -8.89 -10.11 -2.34
C LYS A 12 -8.89 -9.19 -1.14
N ILE A 13 -8.66 -7.90 -1.36
CA ILE A 13 -8.67 -6.85 -0.33
C ILE A 13 -9.65 -5.75 -0.73
N SER A 14 -10.33 -5.14 0.23
CA SER A 14 -11.03 -3.88 0.03
C SER A 14 -10.13 -2.73 0.47
N LEU A 15 -9.98 -1.76 -0.42
CA LEU A 15 -9.28 -0.51 -0.18
C LEU A 15 -10.29 0.63 -0.26
N ASP A 16 -10.11 1.64 0.58
CA ASP A 16 -10.77 2.92 0.33
C ASP A 16 -10.02 3.74 -0.75
N LYS A 17 -10.55 4.93 -1.06
CA LYS A 17 -9.97 5.81 -2.08
C LYS A 17 -8.55 6.28 -1.71
N ASP A 18 -8.30 6.59 -0.44
CA ASP A 18 -7.01 7.07 0.02
C ASP A 18 -5.97 5.95 -0.09
N GLU A 19 -6.31 4.75 0.37
CA GLU A 19 -5.43 3.57 0.34
C GLU A 19 -5.06 3.17 -1.09
N LEU A 20 -6.04 3.17 -2.01
CA LEU A 20 -5.80 2.91 -3.42
C LEU A 20 -4.88 3.98 -4.04
N TYR A 21 -5.09 5.24 -3.71
CA TYR A 21 -4.26 6.34 -4.19
C TYR A 21 -2.81 6.23 -3.68
N ILE A 22 -2.60 5.88 -2.41
CA ILE A 22 -1.26 5.67 -1.85
C ILE A 22 -0.51 4.60 -2.64
N ILE A 23 -1.14 3.46 -2.91
CA ILE A 23 -0.53 2.37 -3.69
C ILE A 23 -0.21 2.86 -5.11
N GLN A 24 -1.15 3.55 -5.75
CA GLN A 24 -0.94 4.11 -7.09
C GLN A 24 0.26 5.08 -7.13
N ALA A 25 0.37 5.98 -6.16
CA ALA A 25 1.45 6.96 -6.07
C ALA A 25 2.81 6.27 -5.90
N ILE A 26 2.92 5.32 -4.97
CA ILE A 26 4.16 4.56 -4.74
C ILE A 26 4.59 3.80 -6.00
N VAL A 27 3.65 3.12 -6.68
CA VAL A 27 3.93 2.43 -7.94
C VAL A 27 4.40 3.43 -9.00
N GLY A 28 3.76 4.60 -9.10
CA GLY A 28 4.14 5.67 -10.02
C GLY A 28 5.57 6.17 -9.81
N GLU A 29 5.97 6.45 -8.57
CA GLU A 29 7.33 6.90 -8.24
C GLU A 29 8.38 5.84 -8.62
N ILE A 30 8.15 4.57 -8.25
CA ILE A 30 9.07 3.45 -8.55
C ILE A 30 9.26 3.30 -10.06
N TYR A 31 8.17 3.26 -10.84
CA TYR A 31 8.25 3.07 -12.29
C TYR A 31 8.77 4.30 -13.04
N SER A 32 8.68 5.50 -12.44
CA SER A 32 9.29 6.71 -12.98
C SER A 32 10.79 6.79 -12.69
N GLY A 33 11.35 5.87 -11.89
CA GLY A 33 12.74 5.91 -11.45
C GLY A 33 13.02 7.06 -10.48
N VAL A 34 11.98 7.57 -9.81
CA VAL A 34 12.10 8.68 -8.86
C VAL A 34 12.18 8.10 -7.45
N CYS A 35 13.22 8.48 -6.73
CA CYS A 35 13.35 8.18 -5.31
C CYS A 35 13.00 9.45 -4.51
N VAL A 36 11.78 9.52 -4.01
CA VAL A 36 11.35 10.59 -3.09
C VAL A 36 11.49 10.12 -1.64
N ASP A 37 12.00 10.98 -0.77
CA ASP A 37 11.97 10.72 0.66
C ASP A 37 10.52 10.90 1.20
N CYS A 38 10.25 10.47 2.43
CA CYS A 38 8.89 10.53 2.98
C CYS A 38 8.30 11.95 3.08
N ARG A 39 9.15 12.99 3.21
CA ARG A 39 8.71 14.39 3.26
C ARG A 39 8.35 14.87 1.85
N ASP A 40 9.18 14.56 0.87
CA ASP A 40 8.90 14.89 -0.53
C ASP A 40 7.63 14.18 -1.01
N PHE A 41 7.46 12.90 -0.66
CA PHE A 41 6.24 12.14 -0.94
C PHE A 41 4.99 12.82 -0.35
N GLU A 42 5.08 13.26 0.92
CA GLU A 42 3.97 13.95 1.60
C GLU A 42 3.65 15.30 0.94
N ILE A 43 4.67 16.06 0.53
CA ILE A 43 4.50 17.35 -0.17
C ILE A 43 3.88 17.15 -1.56
N ILE A 44 4.34 16.16 -2.32
CA ILE A 44 3.90 15.93 -3.71
C ILE A 44 2.49 15.34 -3.75
N HIS A 45 2.23 14.34 -2.91
CA HIS A 45 0.99 13.56 -2.97
C HIS A 45 -0.06 13.97 -1.94
N GLY A 46 0.29 14.84 -0.97
CA GLY A 46 -0.63 15.25 0.10
C GLY A 46 -0.99 14.09 1.05
N VAL A 47 -0.11 13.09 1.16
CA VAL A 47 -0.32 11.90 1.98
C VAL A 47 0.63 11.90 3.16
N GLU A 48 0.06 11.92 4.37
CA GLU A 48 0.82 11.82 5.61
C GLU A 48 1.64 10.52 5.68
N LYS A 49 2.91 10.64 6.06
CA LYS A 49 3.80 9.49 6.28
C LYS A 49 3.17 8.36 7.10
N ASN A 50 2.42 8.70 8.15
CA ASN A 50 1.80 7.72 9.04
C ASN A 50 0.73 6.86 8.34
N LYS A 51 -0.01 7.44 7.37
CA LYS A 51 -0.97 6.68 6.56
C LYS A 51 -0.26 5.64 5.70
N VAL A 52 0.85 6.02 5.07
CA VAL A 52 1.67 5.09 4.26
C VAL A 52 2.24 3.97 5.10
N LEU A 53 2.82 4.28 6.27
CA LEU A 53 3.38 3.28 7.19
C LEU A 53 2.32 2.33 7.74
N LEU A 54 1.12 2.83 8.02
CA LEU A 54 0.00 1.99 8.46
C LEU A 54 -0.41 1.03 7.34
N LEU A 55 -0.55 1.51 6.10
CA LEU A 55 -0.91 0.69 4.96
C LEU A 55 0.14 -0.38 4.66
N ASP A 56 1.44 -0.03 4.69
CA ASP A 56 2.55 -0.99 4.55
C ASP A 56 2.46 -2.10 5.62
N LYS A 57 2.22 -1.72 6.89
CA LYS A 57 2.05 -2.68 7.98
C LYS A 57 0.85 -3.60 7.77
N GLU A 58 -0.28 -3.09 7.28
CA GLU A 58 -1.46 -3.90 7.01
C GLU A 58 -1.25 -4.84 5.81
N LEU A 59 -0.62 -4.36 4.73
CA LEU A 59 -0.28 -5.18 3.55
C LEU A 59 0.69 -6.31 3.93
N LYS A 60 1.71 -6.01 4.73
CA LYS A 60 2.65 -7.03 5.25
C LYS A 60 1.95 -8.11 6.06
N LYS A 61 1.02 -7.71 6.96
CA LYS A 61 0.23 -8.70 7.73
C LYS A 61 -0.56 -9.64 6.83
N ILE A 62 -1.16 -9.12 5.76
CA ILE A 62 -1.91 -9.93 4.80
C ILE A 62 -0.97 -10.89 4.06
N TYR A 63 0.17 -10.40 3.58
CA TYR A 63 1.19 -11.20 2.92
C TYR A 63 1.71 -12.33 3.83
N ASP A 64 2.09 -12.01 5.06
CA ASP A 64 2.59 -12.98 6.05
C ASP A 64 1.52 -14.00 6.49
N THR A 65 0.24 -13.70 6.28
CA THR A 65 -0.87 -14.62 6.55
C THR A 65 -1.10 -15.56 5.39
N TRP A 66 -0.83 -15.13 4.16
CA TRP A 66 -0.98 -15.96 2.96
C TRP A 66 -0.10 -17.22 3.06
N ASP A 67 1.16 -17.08 3.48
CA ASP A 67 2.08 -18.22 3.65
C ASP A 67 1.63 -19.22 4.74
N LYS A 68 0.61 -18.89 5.53
CA LYS A 68 0.08 -19.71 6.63
C LYS A 68 -1.27 -20.38 6.31
N CYS A 69 -1.86 -20.11 5.15
CA CYS A 69 -3.14 -20.66 4.69
C CYS A 69 -2.92 -21.71 3.60
#